data_AF-A0A5C7X058-F1
#
_entry.id   AF-A0A5C7X058-F1
#
_cell.length_a   1.000
_cell.length_b   1.000
_cell.length_c   1.000
_cell.angle_alpha   90.00
_cell.angle_beta   90.00
_cell.angle_gamma   90.00
#
_symmetry.space_group_name_H-M   'P 1'
#
loop_
_entity.id
_entity.type
_entity.pdbx_description
1 polymer ?
#
loop_
_entity_poly.entity_id
_entity_poly.type
_entity_poly.pdbx_seq_one_letter_code
_entity_poly.pdbx_strand_id
1 'polypeptide(L)'
;MADSYDDAGNYIFPERFDAETNEWLEGFDKQRAEWEARYAEAERRHRMHTAQMEKFAAAEAAAAAERPSGTTTSSSPGVEEAGGSLASDAQLAALREKLAGNA
;
A
#
# COMPACT_ATOMS: atom_id res chain seq x y z
N MET A 1 -12.82 -6.39 12.15
CA MET A 1 -12.15 -6.83 13.39
C MET A 1 -10.67 -6.82 13.10
N ALA A 2 -9.87 -6.07 13.85
CA ALA A 2 -8.44 -5.91 13.61
C ALA A 2 -7.69 -7.22 13.93
N ASP A 3 -6.60 -7.45 13.24
CA ASP A 3 -5.62 -8.47 13.65
C ASP A 3 -4.96 -7.94 14.93
N SER A 4 -5.06 -8.69 16.02
CA SER A 4 -4.60 -8.25 17.33
C SER A 4 -3.09 -8.42 17.42
N TYR A 5 -2.38 -7.36 17.82
CA TYR A 5 -0.96 -7.39 18.11
C TYR A 5 -0.77 -6.99 19.58
N ASP A 6 0.21 -7.58 20.26
CA ASP A 6 0.58 -7.20 21.62
C ASP A 6 1.30 -5.84 21.65
N ASP A 7 1.59 -5.32 22.85
CA ASP A 7 2.29 -4.04 23.02
C ASP A 7 3.72 -4.04 22.44
N ALA A 8 4.27 -5.22 22.14
CA ALA A 8 5.56 -5.41 21.49
C ALA A 8 5.46 -5.58 19.96
N GLY A 9 4.25 -5.61 19.41
CA GLY A 9 4.00 -5.80 17.98
C GLY A 9 4.02 -7.27 17.53
N ASN A 10 4.01 -8.23 18.45
CA ASN A 10 3.88 -9.65 18.10
C ASN A 10 2.42 -9.96 17.75
N TYR A 11 2.22 -10.82 16.75
CA TYR A 11 0.90 -11.27 16.36
C TYR A 11 0.25 -12.08 17.49
N ILE A 12 -0.93 -11.66 17.93
CA ILE A 12 -1.75 -12.41 18.88
C ILE A 12 -2.60 -13.38 18.10
N PHE A 13 -2.31 -14.67 18.27
CA PHE A 13 -3.13 -15.73 17.70
C PHE A 13 -4.58 -15.63 18.19
N PRO A 14 -5.56 -16.02 17.37
CA PRO A 14 -6.95 -16.10 17.81
C PRO A 14 -7.06 -16.93 19.10
N GLU A 15 -7.87 -16.49 20.08
CA GLU A 15 -8.00 -17.14 21.41
C GLU A 15 -8.37 -18.64 21.40
N ARG A 16 -8.72 -19.20 20.23
CA ARG A 16 -9.13 -20.59 20.02
C ARG A 16 -8.24 -21.35 19.02
N PHE A 17 -7.13 -20.75 18.62
CA PHE A 17 -6.05 -21.36 17.86
C PHE A 17 -4.90 -21.65 18.82
N ASP A 18 -4.56 -22.92 18.97
CA ASP A 18 -3.43 -23.32 19.80
C ASP A 18 -2.14 -23.19 18.99
N ALA A 19 -1.31 -22.22 19.37
CA ALA A 19 -0.05 -21.94 18.68
C ALA A 19 1.02 -23.02 18.95
N GLU A 20 0.91 -23.82 20.02
CA GLU A 20 1.86 -24.90 20.31
C GLU A 20 1.61 -26.12 19.42
N THR A 21 0.34 -26.44 19.18
CA THR A 21 -0.06 -27.57 18.31
C THR A 21 -0.33 -27.15 16.87
N ASN A 22 -0.46 -25.84 16.61
CA ASN A 22 -0.84 -25.25 15.33
C ASN A 22 -2.20 -25.76 14.83
N GLU A 23 -3.10 -26.08 15.77
CA GLU A 23 -4.44 -26.61 15.50
C GLU A 23 -5.54 -25.70 16.07
N TRP A 24 -6.72 -25.78 15.47
CA TRP A 24 -7.93 -25.15 16.02
C TRP A 24 -8.56 -26.06 17.06
N LEU A 25 -9.04 -25.48 18.17
CA LEU A 25 -9.78 -26.24 19.18
C LEU A 25 -11.07 -26.85 18.60
N GLU A 26 -11.39 -28.08 19.00
CA GLU A 26 -12.62 -28.77 18.59
C GLU A 26 -13.88 -27.96 18.97
N GLY A 27 -14.87 -27.95 18.06
CA GLY A 27 -16.15 -27.26 18.25
C GLY A 27 -16.18 -25.78 17.80
N PHE A 28 -15.08 -25.24 17.27
CA PHE A 28 -15.00 -23.86 16.78
C PHE A 28 -14.98 -23.73 15.24
N ASP A 29 -15.55 -24.70 14.51
CA ASP A 29 -15.55 -24.73 13.04
C ASP A 29 -16.12 -23.45 12.40
N LYS A 30 -17.12 -22.82 13.03
CA LYS A 30 -17.72 -21.57 12.53
C LYS A 30 -16.73 -20.41 12.62
N GLN A 31 -16.01 -20.29 13.73
CA GLN A 31 -15.01 -19.22 13.91
C GLN A 31 -13.78 -19.46 13.03
N ARG A 32 -13.37 -20.73 12.85
CA ARG A 32 -12.34 -21.10 11.87
C ARG A 32 -12.75 -20.66 10.46
N ALA A 33 -13.96 -20.99 10.02
CA ALA A 33 -14.46 -20.62 8.69
C ALA A 33 -14.54 -19.09 8.50
N GLU A 34 -14.97 -18.34 9.51
CA GLU A 34 -14.98 -16.87 9.48
C GLU A 34 -13.55 -16.27 9.39
N TRP A 35 -12.60 -16.86 10.12
CA TRP A 35 -11.19 -16.45 10.07
C TRP A 35 -10.56 -16.77 8.71
N GLU A 36 -10.75 -17.99 8.21
CA GLU A 36 -10.27 -18.43 6.89
C GLU A 36 -10.85 -17.56 5.76
N ALA A 37 -12.14 -17.22 5.83
CA ALA A 37 -12.77 -16.34 4.84
C ALA A 37 -12.16 -14.93 4.85
N ARG A 38 -11.88 -14.38 6.04
CA ARG A 38 -11.18 -13.09 6.18
C ARG A 38 -9.77 -13.16 5.62
N TYR A 39 -9.03 -14.23 5.91
CA TYR A 39 -7.68 -14.43 5.41
C TYR A 39 -7.67 -14.54 3.87
N ALA A 40 -8.59 -15.31 3.28
CA ALA A 40 -8.71 -15.44 1.83
C ALA A 40 -9.01 -14.09 1.14
N GLU A 41 -9.86 -13.27 1.74
CA GLU A 41 -10.15 -11.91 1.23
C GLU A 41 -8.93 -10.99 1.37
N ALA A 42 -8.19 -11.06 2.47
CA ALA A 42 -6.95 -10.32 2.65
C ALA A 42 -5.89 -10.72 1.62
N GLU A 43 -5.70 -12.02 1.39
CA GLU A 43 -4.78 -12.55 0.39
C GLU A 43 -5.20 -12.12 -1.03
N ARG A 44 -6.50 -12.12 -1.33
CA ARG A 44 -7.04 -11.62 -2.61
C ARG A 44 -6.67 -10.15 -2.82
N ARG A 45 -6.83 -9.30 -1.79
CA ARG A 45 -6.46 -7.87 -1.85
C ARG A 45 -4.95 -7.69 -2.02
N HIS A 46 -4.15 -8.47 -1.29
CA HIS A 46 -2.71 -8.44 -1.42
C HIS A 46 -2.27 -8.79 -2.85
N ARG A 47 -2.79 -9.89 -3.42
CA ARG A 47 -2.53 -10.27 -4.82
C ARG A 47 -2.89 -9.16 -5.81
N MET A 48 -4.04 -8.50 -5.63
CA MET A 48 -4.44 -7.37 -6.48
C MET A 48 -3.46 -6.19 -6.35
N HIS A 49 -3.01 -5.88 -5.14
CA HIS A 49 -2.04 -4.82 -4.89
C HIS A 49 -0.67 -5.17 -5.50
N THR A 50 -0.20 -6.41 -5.37
CA THR A 50 1.02 -6.89 -6.02
C THR A 50 0.94 -6.74 -7.54
N ALA A 51 -0.16 -7.18 -8.15
CA ALA A 51 -0.38 -7.02 -9.59
C ALA A 51 -0.41 -5.54 -10.02
N GLN A 52 -0.96 -4.65 -9.18
CA GLN A 52 -0.90 -3.21 -9.41
C GLN A 52 0.55 -2.72 -9.40
N MET A 53 1.34 -3.07 -8.39
CA MET A 53 2.75 -2.69 -8.30
C MET A 53 3.58 -3.18 -9.49
N GLU A 54 3.38 -4.43 -9.91
CA GLU A 54 4.04 -5.00 -11.10
C GLU A 54 3.68 -4.21 -12.37
N LYS A 55 2.41 -3.84 -12.54
CA LYS A 55 1.97 -3.02 -13.68
C LYS A 55 2.64 -1.64 -13.68
N PHE A 56 2.76 -1.01 -12.52
CA PHE A 56 3.46 0.28 -12.39
C PHE A 56 4.96 0.14 -12.68
N ALA A 57 5.62 -0.89 -12.14
CA ALA A 57 7.02 -1.16 -12.41
C ALA A 57 7.29 -1.41 -13.90
N ALA A 58 6.41 -2.15 -14.58
CA ALA A 58 6.52 -2.38 -16.03
C ALA A 58 6.32 -1.09 -16.84
N ALA A 59 5.38 -0.23 -16.44
CA ALA A 59 5.16 1.06 -17.10
C ALA A 59 6.35 2.02 -16.92
N GLU A 60 6.95 2.06 -15.73
CA GLU A 60 8.18 2.84 -15.50
C GLU A 60 9.36 2.31 -16.33
N ALA A 61 9.55 1.00 -16.40
CA ALA A 61 10.60 0.41 -17.23
C ALA A 61 10.42 0.74 -18.72
N ALA A 62 9.19 0.69 -19.23
CA ALA A 62 8.87 1.09 -20.61
C ALA A 62 9.15 2.59 -20.85
N ALA A 63 8.73 3.46 -19.93
CA ALA A 63 8.99 4.90 -20.02
C ALA A 63 10.49 5.23 -19.93
N ALA A 64 11.26 4.48 -19.14
CA ALA A 64 12.72 4.61 -19.08
C ALA A 64 13.41 4.15 -20.37
N ALA A 65 12.88 3.12 -21.05
CA ALA A 65 13.39 2.64 -22.33
C ALA A 65 13.05 3.56 -23.51
N GLU A 66 11.92 4.27 -23.48
CA GLU A 66 11.54 5.27 -24.48
C GLU A 66 12.25 6.62 -24.31
N ARG A 67 12.93 6.87 -23.18
CA ARG A 67 13.82 8.02 -23.06
C ARG A 67 15.04 7.79 -23.97
N PRO A 68 15.29 8.65 -24.98
CA PRO A 68 16.46 8.50 -25.81
C PRO A 68 17.73 8.62 -24.95
N SER A 69 18.62 7.63 -25.07
CA SER A 69 19.97 7.66 -24.51
C SER A 69 20.74 8.81 -25.18
N GLY A 70 20.60 10.02 -24.63
CA GLY A 70 21.04 11.24 -25.32
C GLY A 70 20.60 12.52 -24.62
N THR A 71 20.79 12.60 -23.30
CA THR A 71 20.85 13.90 -22.62
C THR A 71 21.88 13.79 -21.51
N THR A 72 23.14 14.02 -21.87
CA THR A 72 24.18 14.44 -20.92
C THR A 72 23.85 15.86 -20.48
N THR A 73 22.96 16.03 -19.50
CA THR A 73 22.90 17.28 -18.74
C THR A 73 24.02 17.24 -17.71
N SER A 74 25.19 17.73 -18.10
CA SER A 74 26.17 18.23 -17.13
C SER A 74 25.59 19.51 -16.51
N SER A 75 24.98 19.38 -15.33
CA SER A 75 24.79 20.46 -14.35
C SER A 75 24.60 19.83 -12.97
N SER A 76 25.59 19.96 -12.10
CA SER A 76 25.44 19.79 -10.64
C SER A 76 25.71 21.14 -9.97
N PRO A 77 25.30 21.41 -8.72
CA PRO A 77 24.37 20.69 -7.84
C PRO A 77 23.20 21.60 -7.39
N GLY A 78 21.99 21.04 -7.22
CA GLY A 78 20.85 21.76 -6.66
C GLY A 78 20.03 20.80 -5.82
N VAL A 79 20.14 20.95 -4.50
CA VAL A 79 19.41 20.17 -3.51
C VAL A 79 17.95 20.57 -3.60
N GLU A 80 17.12 19.81 -4.30
CA GLU A 80 15.67 19.94 -4.15
C GLU A 80 15.09 18.55 -4.03
N GLU A 81 14.56 18.29 -2.84
CA GLU A 81 13.76 17.11 -2.50
C GLU A 81 12.91 16.71 -3.70
N ALA A 82 13.13 15.51 -4.21
CA ALA A 82 12.11 14.79 -4.94
C ALA A 82 11.01 14.38 -3.94
N GLY A 83 10.29 15.37 -3.42
CA GLY A 83 9.09 15.23 -2.64
C GLY A 83 7.98 14.71 -3.54
N GLY A 84 7.61 13.45 -3.35
CA GLY A 84 6.52 12.83 -4.08
C GLY A 84 5.18 13.54 -3.84
N SER A 85 4.39 13.62 -4.92
CA SER A 85 2.93 13.48 -4.91
C SER A 85 2.10 14.41 -3.99
N LEU A 86 2.17 15.72 -4.18
CA LEU A 86 1.00 16.58 -3.97
C LEU A 86 0.95 17.61 -5.11
N ALA A 87 -0.26 17.91 -5.58
CA ALA A 87 -0.51 18.83 -6.67
C ALA A 87 0.39 20.07 -6.59
N SER A 88 0.96 20.48 -7.72
CA SER A 88 1.85 21.65 -7.77
C SER A 88 1.21 22.84 -7.04
N ASP A 89 1.99 23.64 -6.31
CA ASP A 89 1.45 24.77 -5.52
C ASP A 89 0.49 25.67 -6.31
N ALA A 90 0.71 25.79 -7.62
CA ALA A 90 -0.18 26.46 -8.56
C ALA A 90 -1.60 25.84 -8.61
N GLN A 91 -1.71 24.51 -8.64
CA GLN A 91 -2.99 23.80 -8.63
C GLN A 91 -3.72 23.95 -7.30
N LEU A 92 -2.99 23.97 -6.17
CA LEU A 92 -3.58 24.23 -4.85
C LEU A 92 -4.05 25.68 -4.69
N ALA A 93 -3.29 26.64 -5.22
CA ALA A 93 -3.68 28.05 -5.23
C ALA A 93 -4.97 28.28 -6.03
N ALA A 94 -5.05 27.71 -7.24
CA ALA A 94 -6.26 27.79 -8.07
C ALA A 94 -7.50 27.19 -7.39
N LEU A 95 -7.31 26.10 -6.63
CA LEU A 95 -8.40 25.47 -5.89
C LEU A 95 -8.86 26.32 -4.69
N ARG A 96 -7.92 26.96 -3.98
CA ARG A 96 -8.23 27.88 -2.87
C ARG A 96 -8.97 29.12 -3.37
N GLU A 97 -8.55 29.71 -4.49
CA GLU A 97 -9.24 30.87 -5.07
C GLU A 97 -10.67 30.52 -5.47
N LYS A 98 -10.88 29.38 -6.14
CA LYS A 98 -12.21 28.90 -6.52
C LYS A 98 -13.12 28.64 -5.32
N LEU A 99 -12.58 28.17 -4.19
CA LEU A 99 -13.36 27.90 -2.99
C LEU A 99 -13.64 29.19 -2.19
N ALA A 100 -12.68 30.11 -2.12
CA ALA A 100 -12.82 31.39 -1.43
C ALA A 100 -13.73 32.38 -2.20
N GLY A 101 -13.83 32.27 -3.53
CA GLY A 101 -14.73 33.06 -4.36
C GLY A 101 -16.17 32.51 -4.44
N ASN A 102 -16.47 31.39 -3.79
CA ASN A 102 -17.81 30.78 -3.74
C ASN A 102 -18.43 30.85 -2.32
N ALA A 103 -17.99 31.82 -1.52
CA ALA A 103 -18.60 32.21 -0.25
C ALA A 103 -19.30 33.58 -0.39
#